data_AF-A0AAU4KJZ0-F1
#
_entry.id   AF-A0AAU4KJZ0-F1
#
_cell.length_a   1.000
_cell.length_b   1.000
_cell.length_c   1.000
_cell.angle_alpha   90.00
_cell.angle_beta   90.00
_cell.angle_gamma   90.00
#
_symmetry.space_group_name_H-M   'P 1'
#
loop_
_entity.id
_entity.type
_entity.pdbx_description
1 polymer ?
#
loop_
_entity_poly.entity_id
_entity_poly.type
_entity_poly.pdbx_seq_one_letter_code
_entity_poly.pdbx_strand_id
1 'polypeptide(L)'
;MSPTRFASEHKWIYYGAIVVLLGLVVAGLVRYSAITTNSKATSKANELADAAVAAGLPRPDTEVIAGVLGTDGGLVCDDPASALKSALWKINVSNGAAFVGQRPVIGDGRTLRAEATIIEIYCPEKLDKIQGKLDDLKTDDTVRR
;
A
#
# COMPACT_ATOMS: atom_id res chain seq x y z
N MET A 1 59.44 -1.44 26.55
CA MET A 1 58.18 -1.07 25.88
C MET A 1 57.17 -0.60 26.91
N SER A 2 56.87 0.70 26.98
CA SER A 2 55.71 1.21 27.73
C SER A 2 54.59 1.51 26.74
N PRO A 3 53.61 0.61 26.57
CA PRO A 3 52.44 0.94 25.76
C PRO A 3 51.57 1.90 26.58
N THR A 4 50.80 2.76 25.90
CA THR A 4 49.67 3.57 26.42
C THR A 4 49.86 5.07 26.77
N ARG A 5 50.96 5.75 26.36
CA ARG A 5 50.93 7.24 26.36
C ARG A 5 50.13 7.88 25.23
N PHE A 6 49.73 7.12 24.20
CA PHE A 6 48.91 7.62 23.09
C PHE A 6 47.41 7.69 23.40
N ALA A 7 46.94 7.03 24.48
CA ALA A 7 45.50 6.96 24.80
C ALA A 7 44.95 8.23 25.47
N SER A 8 45.80 9.08 26.06
CA SER A 8 45.32 10.24 26.83
C SER A 8 45.40 11.59 26.09
N GLU A 9 46.26 11.73 25.09
CA GLU A 9 46.53 13.04 24.45
C GLU A 9 45.64 13.32 23.22
N HIS A 10 45.08 12.27 22.61
CA HIS A 10 44.24 12.38 21.41
C HIS A 10 42.79 11.98 21.67
N LYS A 11 42.28 12.19 22.90
CA LYS A 11 40.89 11.84 23.27
C LYS A 11 39.85 12.46 22.31
N TRP A 12 40.11 13.66 21.79
CA TRP A 12 39.27 14.32 20.78
C TRP A 12 39.16 13.54 19.47
N ILE A 13 40.22 12.86 19.03
CA ILE A 13 40.19 12.01 17.83
C ILE A 13 39.32 10.78 18.08
N TYR A 14 39.44 10.17 19.26
CA TYR A 14 38.59 9.03 19.64
C TYR A 14 37.12 9.43 19.74
N TYR A 15 36.79 10.58 20.35
CA TYR A 15 35.42 11.10 20.37
C TYR A 15 34.91 11.42 18.97
N GLY A 16 35.73 12.06 18.12
CA GLY A 16 35.38 12.31 16.72
C GLY A 16 35.11 11.02 15.95
N ALA A 17 35.97 10.01 16.10
CA ALA A 17 35.79 8.71 15.46
C ALA A 17 34.51 8.00 15.92
N ILE A 18 34.18 8.06 17.21
CA ILE A 18 32.93 7.49 17.76
C ILE A 18 31.71 8.21 17.17
N VAL A 19 31.73 9.54 17.10
CA VAL A 19 30.63 10.33 16.53
C VAL A 19 30.44 10.02 15.04
N VAL A 20 31.52 9.93 14.28
CA VAL A 20 31.47 9.58 12.85
C VAL A 20 30.93 8.16 12.65
N LEU A 21 31.39 7.18 13.43
CA LEU A 21 30.89 5.81 13.37
C LEU A 21 29.40 5.74 13.71
N LEU A 22 28.96 6.42 14.77
CA LEU A 22 27.55 6.50 15.13
C LEU A 22 26.72 7.17 14.04
N GLY A 23 27.22 8.24 13.43
CA GLY A 23 26.57 8.91 12.30
C GLY A 23 26.38 7.99 11.10
N LEU A 24 27.41 7.21 10.74
CA LEU A 24 27.33 6.23 9.65
C LEU A 24 26.37 5.08 9.97
N VAL A 25 26.32 4.61 11.22
CA VAL A 25 25.37 3.58 11.64
C VAL A 25 23.93 4.09 11.51
N VAL A 26 23.64 5.30 12.00
CA VAL A 26 22.29 5.89 11.89
C VAL A 26 21.91 6.11 10.42
N ALA A 27 22.81 6.68 9.61
CA ALA A 27 22.57 6.89 8.19
C ALA A 27 22.33 5.55 7.46
N GLY A 28 23.11 4.52 7.78
CA GLY A 28 22.95 3.17 7.23
C GLY A 28 21.59 2.55 7.58
N LEU A 29 21.16 2.65 8.84
CA LEU A 29 19.87 2.13 9.28
C LEU A 29 18.69 2.83 8.59
N VAL A 30 18.74 4.15 8.46
CA VAL A 30 17.70 4.94 7.78
C VAL A 30 17.64 4.60 6.29
N ARG A 31 18.80 4.44 5.62
CA ARG A 31 18.82 4.09 4.20
C ARG A 31 18.36 2.64 3.95
N TYR A 32 18.75 1.72 4.82
CA TYR A 32 18.33 0.31 4.72
C TYR A 32 16.81 0.17 4.90
N SER A 33 16.22 0.83 5.89
CA SER A 33 14.77 0.81 6.08
C SER A 33 14.03 1.43 4.89
N ALA A 34 14.54 2.55 4.34
CA ALA A 34 13.94 3.18 3.17
C ALA A 34 13.98 2.28 1.91
N ILE A 35 15.11 1.61 1.65
CA ILE A 35 15.26 0.73 0.47
C ILE A 35 14.37 -0.50 0.61
N THR A 36 14.36 -1.14 1.78
CA THR A 36 13.56 -2.35 2.02
C THR A 36 12.06 -2.06 1.92
N THR A 37 11.57 -0.96 2.51
CA THR A 37 10.17 -0.54 2.40
C THR A 37 9.77 -0.25 0.96
N ASN A 38 10.59 0.48 0.19
CA ASN A 38 10.31 0.75 -1.22
C ASN A 38 10.25 -0.53 -2.05
N SER A 39 11.20 -1.45 -1.85
CA SER A 39 11.19 -2.73 -2.59
C SER A 39 9.94 -3.56 -2.31
N LYS A 40 9.46 -3.57 -1.06
CA LYS A 40 8.27 -4.31 -0.66
C LYS A 40 6.98 -3.66 -1.20
N ALA A 41 6.91 -2.32 -1.20
CA ALA A 41 5.79 -1.59 -1.78
C ALA A 41 5.68 -1.84 -3.29
N THR A 42 6.82 -1.75 -4.01
CA THR A 42 6.88 -2.05 -5.44
C THR A 42 6.54 -3.51 -5.74
N SER A 43 6.96 -4.47 -4.91
CA SER A 43 6.63 -5.89 -5.10
C SER A 43 5.12 -6.13 -4.99
N LYS A 44 4.46 -5.62 -3.94
CA LYS A 44 3.01 -5.75 -3.78
C LYS A 44 2.22 -5.01 -4.87
N ALA A 45 2.72 -3.85 -5.30
CA ALA A 45 2.10 -3.12 -6.41
C ALA A 45 2.16 -3.91 -7.72
N ASN A 46 3.28 -4.59 -8.00
CA ASN A 46 3.39 -5.47 -9.16
C ASN A 46 2.45 -6.68 -9.06
N GLU A 47 2.36 -7.31 -7.89
CA GLU A 47 1.44 -8.42 -7.65
C GLU A 47 -0.02 -8.01 -7.91
N LEU A 48 -0.43 -6.83 -7.45
CA LEU A 48 -1.76 -6.28 -7.72
C LEU A 48 -1.96 -5.99 -9.22
N ALA A 49 -0.96 -5.43 -9.89
CA ALA A 49 -1.04 -5.12 -11.31
C ALA A 49 -1.16 -6.40 -12.16
N ASP A 50 -0.42 -7.45 -11.81
CA ASP A 50 -0.48 -8.75 -12.48
C ASP A 50 -1.83 -9.45 -12.21
N ALA A 51 -2.36 -9.36 -10.99
CA ALA A 51 -3.69 -9.88 -10.66
C ALA A 51 -4.81 -9.15 -11.42
N ALA A 52 -4.70 -7.82 -11.60
CA ALA A 52 -5.64 -7.06 -12.41
C ALA A 52 -5.65 -7.52 -13.88
N VAL A 53 -4.47 -7.77 -14.46
CA VAL A 53 -4.34 -8.32 -15.82
C VAL A 53 -4.94 -9.72 -15.91
N ALA A 54 -4.70 -10.58 -14.90
CA ALA A 54 -5.28 -11.92 -14.84
C ALA A 54 -6.83 -11.88 -14.76
N ALA A 55 -7.40 -10.85 -14.12
CA ALA A 55 -8.83 -10.60 -14.08
C ALA A 55 -9.40 -9.98 -15.39
N GLY A 56 -8.55 -9.71 -16.38
CA GLY A 56 -8.93 -9.10 -17.66
C GLY A 56 -9.10 -7.58 -17.59
N LEU A 57 -8.52 -6.92 -16.59
CA LEU A 57 -8.48 -5.46 -16.46
C LEU A 57 -7.18 -4.89 -17.06
N PRO A 58 -7.16 -3.60 -17.45
CA PRO A 58 -5.93 -2.91 -17.83
C PRO A 58 -4.91 -2.95 -16.69
N ARG A 59 -3.62 -3.13 -17.02
CA ARG A 59 -2.54 -3.10 -16.03
C ARG A 59 -2.45 -1.68 -15.44
N PRO A 60 -2.67 -1.50 -14.13
CA PRO A 60 -2.52 -0.20 -13.48
C PRO A 60 -1.04 0.17 -13.30
N ASP A 61 -0.78 1.48 -13.15
CA ASP A 61 0.56 2.02 -12.88
C ASP A 61 1.03 1.62 -11.47
N THR A 62 2.14 0.89 -11.41
CA THR A 62 2.73 0.35 -10.19
C THR A 62 3.35 1.41 -9.29
N GLU A 63 3.82 2.52 -9.86
CA GLU A 63 4.40 3.62 -9.10
C GLU A 63 3.31 4.37 -8.34
N VAL A 64 2.15 4.57 -8.97
CA VAL A 64 0.96 5.17 -8.34
C VAL A 64 0.43 4.26 -7.22
N ILE A 65 0.33 2.95 -7.46
CA ILE A 65 -0.12 1.99 -6.45
C ILE A 65 0.84 1.98 -5.25
N ALA A 66 2.14 1.90 -5.49
CA ALA A 66 3.13 1.90 -4.42
C ALA A 66 3.10 3.21 -3.60
N GLY A 67 2.86 4.36 -4.26
CA GLY A 67 2.72 5.66 -3.58
C GLY A 67 1.44 5.81 -2.76
N VAL A 68 0.32 5.22 -3.19
CA VAL A 68 -0.98 5.33 -2.51
C VAL A 68 -1.18 4.27 -1.44
N LEU A 69 -0.82 3.02 -1.73
CA LEU A 69 -1.05 1.87 -0.85
C LEU A 69 0.19 1.50 -0.01
N GLY A 70 1.39 1.93 -0.38
CA GLY A 70 2.61 1.64 0.36
C GLY A 70 2.82 0.13 0.58
N THR A 71 3.21 -0.25 1.80
CA THR A 71 3.36 -1.65 2.20
C THR A 71 2.19 -2.20 3.03
N ASP A 72 1.35 -1.31 3.56
CA ASP A 72 0.31 -1.55 4.55
C ASP A 72 -1.11 -1.39 3.99
N GLY A 73 -1.26 -0.99 2.72
CA GLY A 73 -2.54 -0.80 2.04
C GLY A 73 -3.22 0.52 2.38
N GLY A 74 -2.55 1.41 3.13
CA GLY A 74 -3.02 2.75 3.46
C GLY A 74 -4.49 2.81 3.94
N LEU A 75 -5.22 3.81 3.44
CA LEU A 75 -6.62 4.09 3.83
C LEU A 75 -7.61 2.96 3.50
N VAL A 76 -7.26 2.08 2.55
CA VAL A 76 -8.07 0.90 2.20
C VAL A 76 -8.07 -0.08 3.37
N CYS A 77 -6.89 -0.28 3.96
CA CYS A 77 -6.68 -1.26 5.02
C CYS A 77 -7.07 -0.79 6.42
N ASP A 78 -7.15 0.51 6.69
CA ASP A 78 -7.43 1.05 8.03
C ASP A 78 -8.81 0.59 8.58
N ASP A 79 -9.88 0.86 7.85
CA ASP A 79 -11.22 0.32 8.13
C ASP A 79 -12.04 0.26 6.84
N PRO A 80 -11.92 -0.83 6.05
CA PRO A 80 -12.61 -0.92 4.76
C PRO A 80 -14.12 -1.09 4.90
N ALA A 81 -14.62 -1.51 6.07
CA ALA A 81 -16.02 -1.84 6.29
C ALA A 81 -16.79 -0.78 7.09
N SER A 82 -16.19 0.37 7.40
CA SER A 82 -16.86 1.47 8.09
C SER A 82 -18.13 1.90 7.38
N ALA A 83 -19.15 2.33 8.12
CA ALA A 83 -20.45 2.68 7.54
C ALA A 83 -20.35 3.81 6.51
N LEU A 84 -19.54 4.84 6.80
CA LEU A 84 -19.32 5.97 5.90
C LEU A 84 -18.53 5.58 4.65
N LYS A 85 -17.43 4.83 4.79
CA LYS A 85 -16.63 4.38 3.63
C LYS A 85 -17.45 3.43 2.74
N SER A 86 -18.22 2.52 3.35
CA SER A 86 -19.12 1.62 2.63
C SER A 86 -20.21 2.40 1.87
N ALA A 87 -20.79 3.44 2.48
CA ALA A 87 -21.81 4.26 1.84
C ALA A 87 -21.24 5.09 0.68
N LEU A 88 -20.09 5.75 0.89
CA LEU A 88 -19.40 6.50 -0.16
C LEU A 88 -18.97 5.60 -1.32
N TRP A 89 -18.47 4.40 -1.02
CA TRP A 89 -18.11 3.42 -2.04
C TRP A 89 -19.34 2.96 -2.84
N LYS A 90 -20.46 2.62 -2.18
CA LYS A 90 -21.72 2.28 -2.85
C LYS A 90 -22.22 3.40 -3.76
N ILE A 91 -22.10 4.65 -3.32
CA ILE A 91 -22.43 5.83 -4.15
C ILE A 91 -21.52 5.88 -5.38
N ASN A 92 -20.20 5.74 -5.23
CA ASN A 92 -19.28 5.81 -6.37
C ASN A 92 -19.49 4.66 -7.37
N VAL A 93 -19.68 3.43 -6.88
CA VAL A 93 -19.92 2.25 -7.73
C VAL A 93 -21.28 2.29 -8.43
N SER A 94 -22.29 2.86 -7.77
CA SER A 94 -23.66 2.90 -8.31
C SER A 94 -23.94 4.16 -9.12
N ASN A 95 -22.92 4.92 -9.56
CA ASN A 95 -23.10 6.16 -10.29
C ASN A 95 -22.35 6.16 -11.63
N GLY A 96 -23.05 6.53 -12.70
CA GLY A 96 -22.46 6.65 -14.05
C GLY A 96 -21.74 7.99 -14.33
N ALA A 97 -21.64 8.89 -13.36
CA ALA A 97 -21.04 10.22 -13.54
C ALA A 97 -20.28 10.66 -12.26
N ALA A 98 -19.15 11.36 -12.44
CA ALA A 98 -18.28 11.76 -11.33
C ALA A 98 -18.77 12.99 -10.54
N PHE A 99 -19.64 13.85 -11.10
CA PHE A 99 -20.03 15.11 -10.46
C PHE A 99 -21.49 15.52 -10.72
N VAL A 100 -21.79 16.09 -11.90
CA VAL A 100 -23.14 16.54 -12.26
C VAL A 100 -23.85 15.46 -13.08
N GLY A 101 -25.14 15.27 -12.80
CA GLY A 101 -25.94 14.26 -13.50
C GLY A 101 -25.67 12.82 -13.04
N GLN A 102 -25.39 12.61 -11.75
CA GLN A 102 -25.31 11.28 -11.17
C GLN A 102 -26.60 10.49 -11.43
N ARG A 103 -26.47 9.42 -12.22
CA ARG A 103 -27.55 8.48 -12.51
C ARG A 103 -27.23 7.15 -11.83
N PRO A 104 -28.17 6.61 -11.02
CA PRO A 104 -28.03 5.28 -10.46
C PRO A 104 -27.83 4.24 -11.56
N VAL A 105 -26.77 3.46 -11.45
CA VAL A 105 -26.47 2.31 -12.32
C VAL A 105 -26.17 1.09 -11.45
N ILE A 106 -26.40 -0.10 -12.00
CA ILE A 106 -25.98 -1.34 -11.36
C ILE A 106 -24.50 -1.55 -11.67
N GLY A 107 -23.68 -1.68 -10.62
CA GLY A 107 -22.24 -1.89 -10.76
C GLY A 107 -21.91 -3.28 -11.33
N ASP A 108 -20.76 -3.37 -11.98
CA ASP A 108 -20.26 -4.63 -12.55
C ASP A 108 -19.66 -5.55 -11.49
N GLY A 109 -20.24 -6.75 -11.35
CA GLY A 109 -19.83 -7.68 -10.29
C GLY A 109 -18.38 -8.16 -10.41
N ARG A 110 -17.81 -8.19 -11.62
CA ARG A 110 -16.40 -8.60 -11.83
C ARG A 110 -15.43 -7.50 -11.44
N THR A 111 -15.78 -6.25 -11.72
CA THR A 111 -15.02 -5.07 -11.30
C THR A 111 -14.93 -5.00 -9.77
N LEU A 112 -16.03 -5.27 -9.06
CA LEU A 112 -16.03 -5.27 -7.59
C LEU A 112 -15.21 -6.41 -6.99
N ARG A 113 -15.19 -7.59 -7.61
CA ARG A 113 -14.31 -8.70 -7.18
C ARG A 113 -12.84 -8.37 -7.41
N ALA A 114 -12.51 -7.68 -8.48
CA ALA A 114 -11.14 -7.22 -8.73
C ALA A 114 -10.68 -6.16 -7.72
N GLU A 115 -11.58 -5.26 -7.27
CA GLU A 115 -11.28 -4.36 -6.16
C GLU A 115 -11.02 -5.13 -4.85
N ALA A 116 -11.72 -6.23 -4.61
CA ALA A 116 -11.50 -7.08 -3.43
C ALA A 116 -10.10 -7.73 -3.41
N THR A 117 -9.48 -7.97 -4.57
CA THR A 117 -8.10 -8.47 -4.68
C THR A 117 -7.08 -7.52 -4.05
N ILE A 118 -7.36 -6.21 -4.02
CA ILE A 118 -6.53 -5.23 -3.29
C ILE A 118 -6.50 -5.58 -1.79
N ILE A 119 -7.64 -5.93 -1.23
CA ILE A 119 -7.78 -6.27 0.19
C ILE A 119 -7.16 -7.63 0.47
N GLU A 120 -7.26 -8.59 -0.45
CA GLU A 120 -6.58 -9.88 -0.33
C GLU A 120 -5.05 -9.75 -0.24
N ILE A 121 -4.43 -8.89 -1.08
CA ILE A 121 -2.97 -8.71 -1.13
C ILE A 121 -2.44 -7.87 0.06
N TYR A 122 -3.22 -6.87 0.50
CA TYR A 122 -2.75 -5.93 1.52
C TYR A 122 -3.24 -6.26 2.94
N CYS A 123 -4.47 -6.74 3.12
CA CYS A 123 -5.11 -6.99 4.42
C CYS A 123 -6.03 -8.22 4.41
N PRO A 124 -5.47 -9.43 4.25
CA PRO A 124 -6.24 -10.66 4.08
C PRO A 124 -7.17 -10.97 5.25
N GLU A 125 -6.82 -10.55 6.47
CA GLU A 125 -7.64 -10.72 7.67
C GLU A 125 -8.97 -9.93 7.65
N LYS A 126 -9.10 -8.96 6.74
CA LYS A 126 -10.33 -8.15 6.58
C LYS A 126 -11.18 -8.64 5.40
N LEU A 127 -10.71 -9.62 4.64
CA LEU A 127 -11.34 -10.12 3.42
C LEU A 127 -12.75 -10.67 3.69
N ASP A 128 -12.93 -11.46 4.76
CA ASP A 128 -14.22 -12.09 5.09
C ASP A 128 -15.34 -11.05 5.30
N LYS A 129 -15.00 -9.92 5.94
CA LYS A 129 -15.95 -8.82 6.19
C LYS A 129 -16.38 -8.11 4.92
N ILE A 130 -15.58 -8.18 3.87
CA ILE A 130 -15.79 -7.51 2.59
C ILE A 130 -16.54 -8.45 1.64
N GLN A 131 -16.14 -9.71 1.56
CA GLN A 131 -16.82 -10.73 0.77
C GLN A 131 -18.30 -10.86 1.16
N GLY A 132 -18.60 -10.97 2.45
CA GLY A 132 -19.99 -11.04 2.90
C GLY A 132 -20.83 -9.81 2.56
N LYS A 133 -20.21 -8.63 2.40
CA LYS A 133 -20.89 -7.43 1.91
C LYS A 133 -21.05 -7.43 0.40
N LEU A 134 -20.03 -7.87 -0.34
CA LEU A 134 -20.05 -7.96 -1.80
C LEU A 134 -21.14 -8.94 -2.28
N ASP A 135 -21.31 -10.06 -1.60
CA ASP A 135 -22.29 -11.09 -1.95
C ASP A 135 -23.75 -10.62 -1.73
N ASP A 136 -23.97 -9.66 -0.83
CA ASP A 136 -25.28 -9.04 -0.58
C ASP A 136 -25.63 -7.96 -1.64
N LEU A 137 -24.66 -7.50 -2.44
CA LEU A 137 -24.90 -6.48 -3.46
C LEU A 137 -25.60 -7.03 -4.70
N LYS A 138 -26.60 -6.29 -5.20
CA LYS A 138 -27.15 -6.48 -6.54
C LYS A 138 -26.16 -5.94 -7.57
N THR A 139 -25.56 -6.84 -8.34
CA THR A 139 -24.59 -6.55 -9.41
C THR A 139 -25.07 -7.16 -10.73
N ASP A 140 -24.61 -6.62 -11.85
CA ASP A 140 -24.97 -7.10 -13.20
C ASP A 140 -23.75 -6.96 -14.13
N ASP A 141 -23.75 -7.58 -15.31
CA ASP A 141 -22.65 -7.49 -16.28
C ASP A 141 -22.75 -6.21 -17.12
N THR A 142 -22.32 -5.07 -16.56
CA THR A 142 -22.52 -3.74 -17.17
C THR A 142 -21.30 -3.19 -17.94
N VAL A 143 -20.12 -3.81 -17.81
CA VAL A 143 -18.90 -3.39 -18.54
C VAL A 143 -18.75 -4.19 -19.85
N ARG A 144 -18.62 -3.46 -20.96
CA ARG A 144 -18.38 -4.05 -22.30
C ARG A 144 -16.88 -4.30 -22.49
N ARG A 145 -16.50 -5.53 -22.83
CA ARG A 145 -15.12 -5.95 -23.12
C ARG A 145 -14.77 -5.82 -24.60
#